data_AF-A0A1J3IQB2-F1
#
_entry.id   AF-A0A1J3IQB2-F1
#
_cell.length_a   1.000
_cell.length_b   1.000
_cell.length_c   1.000
_cell.angle_alpha   90.00
_cell.angle_beta   90.00
_cell.angle_gamma   90.00
#
_symmetry.space_group_name_H-M   'P 1'
#
loop_
_entity.id
_entity.type
_entity.pdbx_description
1 polymer ?
#
loop_
_entity_poly.entity_id
_entity_poly.type
_entity_poly.pdbx_seq_one_letter_code
_entity_poly.pdbx_strand_id
1 'polypeptide(L)'
;LVSTTYSWTKTASIIYLDQPVGTGFSYSRTQLVDKPSDSGEVKRIHEFLRKWLNKHQEFFSNPFYVGGDSYAGMVVPALVQEISKGNYLCCQPPINLQGYVLGN
;
A
#
# COMPACT_ATOMS: atom_id res chain seq x y z
N LEU A 1 19.11 3.97 17.71
CA LEU A 1 18.93 4.08 16.25
C LEU A 1 20.11 4.85 15.68
N VAL A 2 20.60 4.48 14.49
CA VAL A 2 21.68 5.17 13.77
C VAL A 2 21.10 5.76 12.50
N SER A 3 21.39 7.03 12.20
CA SER A 3 20.88 7.69 11.00
C SER A 3 21.69 7.31 9.76
N THR A 4 21.04 7.31 8.59
CA THR A 4 21.68 7.09 7.29
C THR A 4 21.52 8.32 6.41
N THR A 5 22.55 8.61 5.61
CA THR A 5 22.53 9.69 4.62
C THR A 5 21.92 9.27 3.28
N TYR A 6 21.54 8.01 3.10
CA TYR A 6 21.04 7.48 1.83
C TYR A 6 19.55 7.07 1.86
N SER A 7 18.82 7.48 2.90
CA SER A 7 17.39 7.19 3.02
C SER A 7 16.57 7.86 1.91
N TRP A 8 15.61 7.12 1.35
CA TRP A 8 14.60 7.65 0.42
C TRP A 8 13.68 8.68 1.06
N THR A 9 13.61 8.73 2.40
CA THR A 9 12.85 9.75 3.13
C THR A 9 13.41 11.17 2.93
N LYS A 10 14.60 11.31 2.34
CA LYS A 10 15.16 12.61 1.93
C LYS A 10 14.46 13.22 0.72
N THR A 11 13.77 12.41 -0.09
CA THR A 11 13.16 12.82 -1.36
C THR A 11 11.66 12.55 -1.42
N ALA A 12 11.13 11.66 -0.57
CA ALA A 12 9.72 11.30 -0.55
C ALA A 12 9.21 11.05 0.87
N SER A 13 7.90 11.24 1.08
CA SER A 13 7.20 10.67 2.24
C SER A 13 6.96 9.19 2.01
N ILE A 14 7.25 8.34 3.01
CA ILE A 14 7.17 6.87 2.87
C ILE A 14 6.22 6.29 3.90
N ILE A 15 5.33 5.42 3.43
CA ILE A 15 4.49 4.56 4.27
C ILE A 15 5.10 3.16 4.23
N TYR A 16 5.55 2.65 5.37
CA TYR A 16 5.90 1.24 5.55
C TYR A 16 4.68 0.51 6.09
N LEU A 17 4.20 -0.48 5.35
CA LEU A 17 2.98 -1.23 5.70
C LEU A 17 3.34 -2.69 6.02
N ASP A 18 3.13 -3.09 7.26
CA ASP A 18 3.15 -4.49 7.65
C ASP A 18 1.91 -5.19 7.09
N GLN A 19 2.12 -6.09 6.13
CA GLN A 19 1.07 -6.87 5.48
C GLN A 19 1.62 -8.26 5.10
N PRO A 20 0.77 -9.31 5.02
CA PRO A 20 -0.66 -9.33 5.37
C PRO A 20 -0.90 -9.30 6.90
N VAL A 21 -2.16 -9.37 7.31
CA VAL A 21 -2.52 -9.59 8.74
C VAL A 21 -1.77 -10.82 9.28
N GLY A 22 -1.03 -10.64 10.37
CA GLY A 22 -0.12 -11.62 10.95
C GLY A 22 1.37 -11.26 10.77
N THR A 23 1.70 -10.28 9.92
CA THR A 23 3.07 -9.81 9.68
C THR A 23 3.42 -8.65 10.60
N GLY A 24 4.61 -8.69 11.22
CA GLY A 24 5.13 -7.59 12.03
C GLY A 24 4.15 -7.16 13.13
N PHE A 25 3.72 -5.91 13.07
CA PHE A 25 2.75 -5.32 13.99
C PHE A 25 1.29 -5.41 13.53
N SER A 26 1.00 -5.96 12.35
CA SER A 26 -0.36 -6.14 11.86
C SER A 26 -0.97 -7.43 12.41
N TYR A 27 -2.04 -7.33 13.19
CA TYR A 27 -2.71 -8.48 13.82
C TYR A 27 -4.24 -8.38 13.78
N SER A 28 -4.90 -9.53 13.92
CA SER A 28 -6.34 -9.64 14.14
C SER A 28 -6.60 -10.24 15.52
N ARG A 29 -7.59 -9.70 16.23
CA ARG A 29 -8.10 -10.29 17.49
C ARG A 29 -9.20 -11.32 17.25
N THR A 30 -9.75 -11.35 16.04
CA THR A 30 -10.72 -12.36 15.62
C THR A 30 -10.04 -13.39 14.75
N GLN A 31 -10.54 -14.62 14.78
CA GLN A 31 -10.05 -15.67 13.90
C GLN A 31 -10.20 -15.23 12.45
N LEU A 32 -9.11 -15.33 11.69
CA LEU A 32 -9.16 -15.14 10.24
C LEU A 32 -10.02 -16.26 9.67
N VAL A 33 -11.23 -15.90 9.23
CA VAL A 33 -12.21 -16.85 8.68
C VAL A 33 -11.67 -17.47 7.38
N ASP A 34 -10.88 -16.70 6.64
CA ASP A 34 -10.29 -17.10 5.35
C ASP A 34 -8.76 -17.21 5.43
N LYS A 35 -8.21 -18.17 4.68
CA LYS A 35 -6.77 -18.23 4.45
C LYS A 35 -6.29 -16.96 3.73
N PRO A 36 -5.14 -16.38 4.13
CA PRO A 36 -4.53 -15.29 3.38
C PRO A 36 -4.35 -15.68 1.90
N SER A 37 -4.65 -14.74 1.02
CA SER A 37 -4.45 -14.88 -0.43
C SER A 37 -4.00 -13.54 -0.98
N ASP A 38 -3.19 -13.57 -2.04
CA ASP A 38 -2.65 -12.34 -2.63
C ASP A 38 -3.77 -11.38 -3.10
N SER A 39 -4.85 -11.93 -3.68
CA SER A 39 -6.00 -11.13 -4.11
C SER A 39 -6.81 -10.56 -2.94
N GLY A 40 -6.93 -11.30 -1.84
CA GLY A 40 -7.53 -10.81 -0.60
C GLY A 40 -6.70 -9.71 0.03
N GLU A 41 -5.37 -9.86 0.02
CA GLU A 41 -4.45 -8.88 0.60
C GLU A 41 -4.41 -7.59 -0.21
N VAL A 42 -4.40 -7.68 -1.55
CA VAL A 42 -4.50 -6.50 -2.43
C VAL A 42 -5.72 -5.64 -2.10
N LYS A 43 -6.89 -6.27 -1.85
CA LYS A 43 -8.11 -5.54 -1.45
C LYS A 43 -7.96 -4.87 -0.09
N ARG A 44 -7.33 -5.54 0.88
CA ARG A 44 -7.07 -4.99 2.23
C ARG A 44 -6.09 -3.82 2.19
N ILE A 45 -5.02 -3.92 1.40
CA ILE A 45 -4.07 -2.82 1.21
C ILE A 45 -4.77 -1.64 0.53
N HIS A 46 -5.58 -1.88 -0.51
CA HIS A 46 -6.35 -0.82 -1.15
C HIS A 46 -7.30 -0.15 -0.15
N GLU A 47 -8.05 -0.92 0.66
CA GLU A 47 -8.91 -0.40 1.71
C GLU A 47 -8.14 0.43 2.75
N PHE A 48 -6.97 -0.05 3.19
CA PHE A 48 -6.07 0.68 4.07
C PHE A 48 -5.69 2.03 3.47
N LEU A 49 -5.24 2.07 2.21
CA LEU A 49 -4.86 3.31 1.53
C LEU A 49 -6.03 4.30 1.43
N ARG A 50 -7.23 3.81 1.08
CA ARG A 50 -8.45 4.65 1.05
C ARG A 50 -8.73 5.27 2.42
N LYS A 51 -8.69 4.46 3.48
CA LYS A 51 -8.95 4.93 4.85
C LYS A 51 -7.87 5.88 5.36
N TRP A 52 -6.60 5.60 5.03
CA TRP A 52 -5.47 6.44 5.42
C TRP A 52 -5.57 7.81 4.75
N LEU A 53 -5.77 7.87 3.42
CA LEU A 53 -5.91 9.14 2.70
C LEU A 53 -7.14 9.95 3.13
N ASN A 54 -8.26 9.28 3.45
CA ASN A 54 -9.44 9.97 3.99
C ASN A 54 -9.16 10.66 5.33
N LYS A 55 -8.24 10.12 6.15
CA LYS A 55 -7.80 10.72 7.41
C LYS A 55 -6.67 11.76 7.23
N HIS A 56 -5.90 11.63 6.15
CA HIS A 56 -4.72 12.44 5.83
C HIS A 56 -4.92 13.14 4.48
N GLN A 57 -5.95 13.99 4.42
CA GLN A 57 -6.44 14.57 3.18
C GLN A 57 -5.43 15.51 2.51
N GLU A 58 -4.47 16.03 3.29
CA GLU A 58 -3.36 16.84 2.81
C GLU A 58 -2.45 16.11 1.81
N PHE A 59 -2.52 14.77 1.74
CA PHE A 59 -1.74 13.96 0.80
C PHE A 59 -2.50 13.60 -0.49
N PHE A 60 -3.77 13.97 -0.66
CA PHE A 60 -4.57 13.53 -1.81
C PHE A 60 -3.98 13.92 -3.18
N SER A 61 -3.38 15.10 -3.27
CA SER A 61 -2.78 15.59 -4.52
C SER A 61 -1.37 15.04 -4.76
N ASN A 62 -0.74 14.38 -3.77
CA ASN A 62 0.64 13.93 -3.89
C ASN A 62 0.75 12.80 -4.92
N PRO A 63 1.76 12.83 -5.80
CA PRO A 63 2.14 11.68 -6.62
C PRO A 63 2.33 10.44 -5.76
N PHE A 64 1.58 9.38 -6.07
CA PHE A 64 1.60 8.13 -5.33
C PHE A 64 2.30 7.03 -6.14
N TYR A 65 3.26 6.37 -5.50
CA TYR A 65 3.99 5.24 -6.05
C TYR A 65 3.92 4.06 -5.09
N VAL A 66 3.85 2.85 -5.65
CA VAL A 66 3.91 1.61 -4.85
C VAL A 66 5.29 0.98 -5.03
N GLY A 67 6.02 0.76 -3.94
CA GLY A 67 7.33 0.09 -3.96
C GLY A 67 7.27 -1.27 -3.28
N GLY A 68 8.06 -2.22 -3.74
CA GLY A 68 8.22 -3.51 -3.06
C GLY A 68 9.46 -4.26 -3.53
N ASP A 69 9.85 -5.25 -2.74
CA ASP A 69 11.00 -6.11 -2.98
C ASP A 69 10.61 -7.58 -2.76
N SER A 70 11.32 -8.52 -3.39
CA SER A 70 11.10 -9.96 -3.26
C SER A 70 9.65 -10.38 -3.61
N TYR A 71 8.95 -11.08 -2.70
CA TYR A 71 7.57 -11.55 -2.91
C TYR A 71 6.58 -10.41 -3.20
N ALA A 72 6.92 -9.17 -2.86
CA ALA A 72 6.10 -8.01 -3.23
C ALA A 72 5.94 -7.86 -4.75
N GLY A 73 6.79 -8.49 -5.57
CA GLY A 73 6.60 -8.61 -7.01
C GLY A 73 5.25 -9.22 -7.43
N MET A 74 4.62 -10.03 -6.57
CA MET A 74 3.27 -10.55 -6.80
C MET A 74 2.19 -9.53 -6.39
N VAL A 75 2.39 -8.85 -5.25
CA VAL A 75 1.38 -8.01 -4.61
C VAL A 75 1.31 -6.61 -5.24
N VAL A 76 2.47 -6.00 -5.53
CA VAL A 76 2.56 -4.60 -5.98
C VAL A 76 1.87 -4.37 -7.33
N PRO A 77 2.11 -5.15 -8.40
CA PRO A 77 1.43 -4.94 -9.68
C PRO A 77 -0.09 -5.15 -9.57
N ALA A 78 -0.52 -6.14 -8.78
CA ALA A 78 -1.93 -6.40 -8.53
C ALA A 78 -2.61 -5.25 -7.77
N LEU A 79 -1.92 -4.66 -6.78
CA LEU A 79 -2.39 -3.48 -6.05
C LEU A 79 -2.51 -2.25 -6.94
N VAL A 80 -1.51 -1.99 -7.78
CA VAL A 80 -1.54 -0.88 -8.75
C VAL A 80 -2.74 -1.01 -9.69
N GLN A 81 -3.02 -2.24 -10.16
CA GLN A 81 -4.21 -2.51 -10.97
C GLN A 81 -5.51 -2.28 -10.19
N GLU A 82 -5.59 -2.73 -8.94
CA GLU A 82 -6.76 -2.53 -8.07
C GLU A 82 -7.04 -1.05 -7.82
N ILE A 83 -6.01 -0.25 -7.53
CA ILE A 83 -6.12 1.21 -7.37
C ILE A 83 -6.60 1.85 -8.68
N SER A 84 -6.01 1.48 -9.82
CA SER A 84 -6.39 2.02 -11.13
C SER A 84 -7.85 1.72 -11.46
N LYS A 85 -8.34 0.50 -11.17
CA LYS A 85 -9.75 0.13 -11.34
C LYS A 85 -10.65 0.92 -10.39
N GLY A 86 -10.25 1.04 -9.12
CA GLY A 86 -10.99 1.80 -8.10
C GLY A 86 -11.18 3.26 -8.48
N ASN A 87 -10.11 3.91 -8.97
CA ASN A 87 -10.13 5.29 -9.45
C ASN A 87 -11.12 5.51 -10.61
N TYR A 88 -11.27 4.53 -11.51
CA TYR A 88 -12.17 4.62 -12.66
C TYR A 88 -13.63 4.29 -12.32
N LEU A 89 -13.87 3.30 -11.44
CA LEU A 89 -15.19 2.70 -11.25
C LEU A 89 -16.02 3.33 -10.12
N CYS A 90 -15.42 3.66 -8.98
CA CYS A 90 -16.19 3.91 -7.74
C CYS A 90 -15.63 4.98 -6.83
N CYS A 91 -14.31 5.08 -6.75
CA CYS A 91 -13.70 5.37 -5.47
C CYS A 91 -13.09 6.77 -5.47
N GLN A 92 -13.91 7.74 -5.03
CA GLN A 92 -13.58 9.16 -4.95
C GLN A 92 -13.09 9.56 -3.54
N PRO A 93 -12.12 10.49 -3.43
CA PRO A 93 -11.33 11.07 -4.53
C PRO A 93 -10.33 10.05 -5.10
N PRO A 94 -9.86 10.17 -6.35
CA PRO A 94 -8.91 9.22 -6.91
C PRO A 94 -7.57 9.30 -6.17
N ILE A 95 -6.88 8.16 -6.04
CA ILE A 95 -5.48 8.14 -5.62
C ILE A 95 -4.65 8.61 -6.82
N ASN A 96 -3.80 9.63 -6.64
CA ASN A 96 -2.94 10.16 -7.70
C ASN A 96 -1.77 9.20 -8.05
N LEU A 97 -2.11 8.00 -8.52
CA LEU A 97 -1.20 6.91 -8.85
C LEU A 97 -0.37 7.25 -10.09
N GLN A 98 0.96 7.24 -9.95
CA GLN A 98 1.90 7.56 -11.02
C GLN A 98 2.73 6.34 -11.47
N GLY A 99 2.94 5.35 -10.61
CA GLY A 99 3.67 4.14 -11.00
C GLY A 99 4.03 3.24 -9.83
N TYR A 100 4.93 2.30 -10.08
CA TYR A 100 5.44 1.38 -9.08
C TYR A 100 6.89 0.99 -9.35
N VAL A 101 7.58 0.50 -8.31
CA VAL A 101 8.99 0.09 -8.33
C VAL A 101 9.11 -1.29 -7.71
N LEU A 102 9.86 -2.18 -8.37
CA LEU A 102 10.17 -3.52 -7.89
C LEU A 102 11.67 -3.71 -7.71
N GLY A 103 12.07 -4.25 -6.56
CA GLY A 103 13.42 -4.71 -6.26
C GLY A 103 13.52 -6.24 -6.19
N ASN A 104 14.75 -6.75 -6.07
CA ASN A 104 15.06 -8.15 -5.77
C ASN A 104 16.21 -8.25 -4.75
#